data_AF-A0A6N9TPW1-F1
#
_entry.id   AF-A0A6N9TPW1-F1
#
_cell.length_a   1.000
_cell.length_b   1.000
_cell.length_c   1.000
_cell.angle_alpha   90.00
_cell.angle_beta   90.00
_cell.angle_gamma   90.00
#
_symmetry.space_group_name_H-M   'P 1'
#
loop_
_entity.id
_entity.type
_entity.pdbx_description
1 polymer ?
#
loop_
_entity_poly.entity_id
_entity_poly.type
_entity_poly.pdbx_seq_one_letter_code
_entity_poly.pdbx_strand_id
1 'polypeptide(L)'
;MLLAAAAEMQALDRAAMEEFGIPGVVLMENAGRGVAGLVLEAFPSEAAGGVLVLSGPGNNGGDGFVIARHLHQAGVPVRVAALAPAEKFRNEAGVNLEIVRRSGIPLEFCPTEADVPGLAGRCRSAGLLVDAVFGTGLAREVTGRFAEIIRTMNDAGRPVVSVDVPSGLSADTGRPLGIAVAARMTATMALPKLGLVVWPGRELAGELRVVDIGLPPAALRRHPPAQELLDEAAARELVRPRPPDGHKGTFGHLLVLAGAPGKTGAAALAAIGALRSGPGLVTVGTPAGCQPVLAAKLTEAMTAGLAETADGTLAAAAWNGIRALLEGKRALAVGPGLGLDEEVQELVRRLAAEAPCPAVLDADALTALGTEAPRI
;
A
#
# COMPACT_ATOMS: atom_id res chain seq x y z
N MET A 1 -8.69 -1.68 7.51
CA MET A 1 -7.51 -2.04 8.34
C MET A 1 -6.67 -0.78 8.57
N LEU A 2 -6.21 -0.48 9.79
CA LEU A 2 -5.34 0.68 10.05
C LEU A 2 -3.93 0.46 9.48
N LEU A 3 -3.32 1.52 8.96
CA LEU A 3 -1.92 1.59 8.55
C LEU A 3 -1.17 2.56 9.47
N ALA A 4 0.08 2.26 9.79
CA ALA A 4 0.89 3.15 10.63
C ALA A 4 2.21 3.52 9.94
N ALA A 5 2.55 4.80 9.96
CA ALA A 5 3.90 5.27 9.64
C ALA A 5 4.90 4.73 10.68
N ALA A 6 6.19 4.72 10.33
CA ALA A 6 7.26 4.27 11.21
C ALA A 6 7.25 5.00 12.57
N ALA A 7 7.05 6.32 12.54
CA ALA A 7 6.97 7.14 13.75
C ALA A 7 5.72 6.82 14.60
N GLU A 8 4.58 6.55 13.96
CA GLU A 8 3.34 6.17 14.65
C GLU A 8 3.48 4.80 15.33
N MET A 9 4.09 3.81 14.66
CA MET A 9 4.38 2.52 15.28
C MET A 9 5.35 2.65 16.46
N GLN A 10 6.41 3.46 16.33
CA GLN A 10 7.32 3.72 17.45
C GLN A 10 6.61 4.40 18.63
N ALA A 11 5.63 5.27 18.38
CA ALA A 11 4.81 5.86 19.43
C ALA A 11 3.90 4.82 20.09
N LEU A 12 3.31 3.90 19.32
CA LEU A 12 2.49 2.81 19.85
C LEU A 12 3.30 1.83 20.70
N ASP A 13 4.49 1.42 20.25
CA ASP A 13 5.38 0.55 21.03
C ASP A 13 5.81 1.23 22.33
N ARG A 14 6.14 2.53 22.26
CA ARG A 14 6.47 3.33 23.45
C ARG A 14 5.29 3.42 24.42
N ALA A 15 4.09 3.68 23.92
CA ALA A 15 2.89 3.73 24.75
C ALA A 15 2.63 2.36 25.41
N ALA A 16 2.78 1.26 24.69
CA ALA A 16 2.65 -0.09 25.23
C ALA A 16 3.62 -0.33 26.41
N MET A 17 4.87 0.11 26.28
CA MET A 17 5.89 -0.05 27.31
C MET A 17 5.73 0.92 28.48
N GLU A 18 5.55 2.21 28.21
CA GLU A 18 5.60 3.28 29.21
C GLU A 18 4.24 3.54 29.87
N GLU A 19 3.13 3.48 29.12
CA GLU A 19 1.78 3.75 29.64
C GLU A 19 1.07 2.48 30.14
N PHE A 20 1.27 1.35 29.44
CA PHE A 20 0.60 0.09 29.75
C PHE A 20 1.52 -0.92 30.47
N GLY A 21 2.80 -0.60 30.64
CA GLY A 21 3.74 -1.40 31.43
C GLY A 21 4.11 -2.75 30.82
N ILE A 22 3.93 -2.94 29.52
CA ILE A 22 4.30 -4.18 28.84
C ILE A 22 5.81 -4.18 28.61
N PRO A 23 6.60 -5.11 29.17
CA PRO A 23 8.04 -5.12 28.96
C PRO A 23 8.41 -5.30 27.48
N GLY A 24 9.38 -4.55 26.96
CA GLY A 24 9.81 -4.65 25.56
C GLY A 24 10.21 -6.06 25.13
N VAL A 25 10.83 -6.83 26.04
CA VAL A 25 11.16 -8.25 25.81
C VAL A 25 9.92 -9.12 25.54
N VAL A 26 8.75 -8.77 26.09
CA VAL A 26 7.48 -9.49 25.85
C VAL A 26 6.94 -9.16 24.46
N LEU A 27 7.02 -7.90 24.04
CA LEU A 27 6.63 -7.50 22.68
C LEU A 27 7.51 -8.22 21.63
N MET A 28 8.82 -8.22 21.84
CA MET A 28 9.79 -8.93 20.98
C MET A 28 9.57 -10.45 20.99
N GLU A 29 9.24 -11.03 22.15
CA GLU A 29 8.90 -12.46 22.27
C GLU A 29 7.68 -12.81 21.42
N ASN A 30 6.61 -12.00 21.51
CA ASN A 30 5.39 -12.21 20.74
C ASN A 30 5.63 -12.02 19.24
N ALA A 31 6.38 -11.00 18.85
CA ALA A 31 6.78 -10.75 17.47
C ALA A 31 7.51 -11.96 16.89
N GLY A 32 8.64 -12.34 17.48
CA GLY A 32 9.44 -13.44 16.95
C GLY A 32 8.75 -14.81 17.01
N ARG A 33 7.96 -15.09 18.06
CA ARG A 33 7.13 -16.30 18.13
C ARG A 33 6.10 -16.34 17.01
N GLY A 34 5.42 -15.22 16.76
CA GLY A 34 4.42 -15.10 15.70
C GLY A 34 5.03 -15.33 14.32
N VAL A 35 6.18 -14.71 14.03
CA VAL A 35 6.89 -14.93 12.77
C VAL A 35 7.36 -16.38 12.63
N ALA A 36 7.91 -16.99 13.67
CA ALA A 36 8.29 -18.40 13.64
C ALA A 36 7.10 -19.31 13.34
N GLY A 37 5.93 -19.03 13.93
CA GLY A 37 4.69 -19.74 13.62
C GLY A 37 4.29 -19.62 12.14
N LEU A 38 4.35 -18.40 11.58
CA LEU A 38 4.07 -18.16 10.16
C LEU A 38 5.05 -18.90 9.24
N VAL A 39 6.33 -18.96 9.61
CA VAL A 39 7.34 -19.73 8.86
C VAL A 39 6.99 -21.22 8.84
N LEU A 40 6.62 -21.80 9.99
CA LEU A 40 6.23 -23.21 10.10
C LEU A 40 4.94 -23.52 9.34
N GLU A 41 4.00 -22.58 9.30
CA GLU A 41 2.73 -22.71 8.58
C GLU A 41 2.92 -22.62 7.06
N ALA A 42 3.63 -21.60 6.59
CA ALA A 42 3.67 -21.25 5.17
C ALA A 42 4.85 -21.87 4.40
N PHE A 43 5.94 -22.24 5.09
CA PHE A 43 7.16 -22.75 4.47
C PHE A 43 7.70 -24.04 5.12
N PRO A 44 6.87 -25.07 5.40
CA PRO A 44 7.32 -26.25 6.12
C PRO A 44 8.42 -27.03 5.36
N SER A 45 8.31 -27.13 4.03
CA SER A 45 9.27 -27.85 3.19
C SER A 45 10.62 -27.15 3.12
N GLU A 46 10.60 -25.83 2.95
CA GLU A 46 11.79 -24.99 2.88
C GLU A 46 12.48 -24.88 4.25
N ALA A 47 11.69 -24.76 5.34
CA ALA A 47 12.21 -24.79 6.70
C ALA A 47 12.89 -26.13 7.02
N ALA A 48 12.37 -27.26 6.55
CA ALA A 48 13.01 -28.57 6.70
C ALA A 48 14.40 -28.65 6.03
N GLY A 49 14.62 -27.88 4.94
CA GLY A 49 15.92 -27.70 4.30
C GLY A 49 16.90 -26.81 5.09
N GLY A 50 16.46 -26.26 6.22
CA GLY A 50 17.24 -25.42 7.12
C GLY A 50 16.99 -23.94 6.91
N VAL A 51 16.93 -23.20 8.01
CA VAL A 51 16.66 -21.76 8.05
C VAL A 51 17.92 -20.99 8.42
N LEU A 52 18.26 -19.99 7.61
CA LEU A 52 19.30 -19.00 7.94
C LEU A 52 18.64 -17.69 8.36
N VAL A 53 18.85 -17.30 9.62
CA VAL A 53 18.39 -16.00 10.13
C VAL A 53 19.52 -14.98 10.04
N LEU A 54 19.32 -13.90 9.27
CA LEU A 54 20.25 -12.78 9.18
C LEU A 54 19.80 -11.67 10.14
N SER A 55 20.51 -11.52 11.26
CA SER A 55 20.16 -10.62 12.36
C SER A 55 20.99 -9.34 12.34
N GLY A 56 20.33 -8.18 12.17
CA GLY A 56 20.98 -6.88 12.17
C GLY A 56 21.19 -6.29 13.56
N PRO A 57 21.87 -5.14 13.70
CA PRO A 57 22.30 -4.61 15.01
C PRO A 57 21.18 -4.07 15.92
N GLY A 58 19.94 -3.96 15.45
CA GLY A 58 18.84 -3.32 16.16
C GLY A 58 17.81 -4.30 16.72
N ASN A 59 16.65 -3.78 17.12
CA ASN A 59 15.55 -4.59 17.66
C ASN A 59 15.04 -5.64 16.67
N ASN A 60 15.04 -5.34 15.36
CA ASN A 60 14.67 -6.32 14.33
C ASN A 60 15.59 -7.56 14.36
N GLY A 61 16.88 -7.38 14.64
CA GLY A 61 17.80 -8.51 14.84
C GLY A 61 17.53 -9.29 16.13
N GLY A 62 17.03 -8.61 17.15
CA GLY A 62 16.48 -9.22 18.37
C GLY A 62 15.29 -10.13 18.07
N ASP A 63 14.34 -9.67 17.25
CA ASP A 63 13.23 -10.50 16.75
C ASP A 63 13.78 -11.72 15.99
N GLY A 64 14.82 -11.54 15.17
CA GLY A 64 15.56 -12.62 14.52
C GLY A 64 16.07 -13.69 15.49
N PHE A 65 16.63 -13.29 16.63
CA PHE A 65 17.08 -14.25 17.65
C PHE A 65 15.92 -15.02 18.30
N VAL A 66 14.79 -14.36 18.54
CA VAL A 66 13.57 -15.03 19.02
C VAL A 66 13.06 -16.04 17.99
N ILE A 67 12.97 -15.63 16.72
CA ILE A 67 12.54 -16.50 15.61
C ILE A 67 13.43 -17.74 15.54
N ALA A 68 14.75 -17.55 15.56
CA ALA A 68 15.71 -18.64 15.50
C ALA A 68 15.49 -19.65 16.64
N ARG A 69 15.23 -19.16 17.86
CA ARG A 69 14.97 -20.01 19.02
C ARG A 69 13.66 -20.80 18.88
N HIS A 70 12.56 -20.17 18.50
CA HIS A 70 11.27 -20.86 18.35
C HIS A 70 11.30 -21.89 17.23
N LEU A 71 11.94 -21.58 16.10
CA LEU A 71 12.13 -22.56 15.02
C LEU A 71 13.00 -23.74 15.48
N HIS A 72 14.10 -23.46 16.20
CA HIS A 72 14.94 -24.53 16.73
C HIS A 72 14.21 -25.43 17.73
N GLN A 73 13.40 -24.84 18.62
CA GLN A 73 12.55 -25.58 19.57
C GLN A 73 11.49 -26.44 18.87
N ALA A 74 11.04 -26.03 17.68
CA ALA A 74 10.15 -26.80 16.82
C ALA A 74 10.87 -27.91 16.01
N GLY A 75 12.17 -28.12 16.23
CA GLY A 75 12.96 -29.16 15.55
C GLY A 75 13.48 -28.74 14.16
N VAL A 76 13.36 -27.47 13.78
CA VAL A 76 13.89 -26.96 12.51
C VAL A 76 15.41 -26.82 12.60
N PRO A 77 16.18 -27.22 11.56
CA PRO A 77 17.60 -26.89 11.48
C PRO A 77 17.78 -25.37 11.30
N VAL A 78 18.32 -24.68 12.29
CA VAL A 78 18.47 -23.22 12.27
C VAL A 78 19.94 -22.83 12.38
N ARG A 79 20.36 -21.80 11.64
CA ARG A 79 21.62 -21.08 11.84
C ARG A 79 21.36 -19.59 11.90
N VAL A 80 22.16 -18.89 12.69
CA VAL A 80 22.06 -17.43 12.85
C VAL A 80 23.35 -16.78 12.39
N ALA A 81 23.23 -15.80 11.50
CA ALA A 81 24.28 -14.87 11.15
C ALA A 81 24.01 -13.51 11.83
N ALA A 82 24.72 -13.22 12.91
CA ALA A 82 24.68 -11.93 13.58
C ALA A 82 25.56 -10.94 12.83
N LEU A 83 24.94 -9.97 12.16
CA LEU A 83 25.61 -9.03 11.27
C LEU A 83 26.30 -7.87 12.00
N ALA A 84 26.49 -7.95 13.31
CA ALA A 84 27.16 -6.92 14.11
C ALA A 84 27.94 -7.56 15.26
N PRO A 85 28.92 -6.86 15.85
CA PRO A 85 29.61 -7.34 17.05
C PRO A 85 28.62 -7.53 18.21
N ALA A 86 28.93 -8.46 19.13
CA ALA A 86 28.06 -8.81 20.26
C ALA A 86 27.64 -7.61 21.10
N GLU A 87 28.53 -6.62 21.25
CA GLU A 87 28.36 -5.42 22.08
C GLU A 87 27.33 -4.42 21.52
N LYS A 88 26.91 -4.62 20.26
CA LYS A 88 25.85 -3.84 19.61
C LYS A 88 24.45 -4.33 19.99
N PHE A 89 24.31 -5.60 20.34
CA PHE A 89 23.02 -6.17 20.76
C PHE A 89 22.80 -5.85 22.24
N ARG A 90 21.97 -4.83 22.50
CA ARG A 90 21.65 -4.34 23.85
C ARG A 90 20.18 -4.54 24.14
N ASN A 91 19.78 -4.29 25.38
CA ASN A 91 18.40 -4.36 25.84
C ASN A 91 17.75 -5.70 25.45
N GLU A 92 16.57 -5.67 24.82
CA GLU A 92 15.80 -6.84 24.40
C GLU A 92 16.59 -7.73 23.43
N ALA A 93 17.31 -7.13 22.47
CA ALA A 93 18.14 -7.86 21.51
C ALA A 93 19.31 -8.57 22.21
N GLY A 94 19.91 -7.93 23.21
CA GLY A 94 20.99 -8.51 24.02
C GLY A 94 20.53 -9.69 24.88
N VAL A 95 19.32 -9.60 25.46
CA VAL A 95 18.70 -10.72 26.19
C VAL A 95 18.53 -11.92 25.27
N ASN A 96 17.95 -11.72 24.08
CA ASN A 96 17.70 -12.83 23.15
C ASN A 96 18.98 -13.39 22.51
N LEU A 97 20.01 -12.57 22.29
CA LEU A 97 21.33 -13.05 21.88
C LEU A 97 21.91 -14.04 22.90
N GLU A 98 21.84 -13.72 24.20
CA GLU A 98 22.37 -14.58 25.25
C GLU A 98 21.59 -15.89 25.37
N ILE A 99 20.26 -15.84 25.17
CA ILE A 99 19.45 -17.06 25.12
C ILE A 99 19.87 -17.93 23.93
N VAL A 100 20.05 -17.36 22.73
CA VAL A 100 20.50 -18.11 21.53
C VAL A 100 21.85 -18.78 21.78
N ARG A 101 22.82 -18.06 22.38
CA ARG A 101 24.14 -18.63 22.75
C ARG A 101 24.04 -19.86 23.64
N ARG A 102 23.07 -19.87 24.57
CA ARG A 102 22.83 -20.98 25.51
C ARG A 102 21.91 -22.07 24.96
N SER A 103 21.29 -21.84 23.80
CA SER A 103 20.31 -22.76 23.20
C SER A 103 20.94 -23.81 22.28
N GLY A 104 22.26 -23.79 22.06
CA GLY A 104 22.95 -24.72 21.15
C GLY A 104 22.71 -24.44 19.67
N ILE A 105 22.11 -23.30 19.33
CA ILE A 105 21.87 -22.88 17.94
C ILE A 105 23.20 -22.40 17.35
N PRO A 106 23.62 -22.91 16.18
CA PRO A 106 24.79 -22.39 15.48
C PRO A 106 24.67 -20.88 15.24
N LEU A 107 25.53 -20.10 15.90
CA LEU A 107 25.58 -18.65 15.84
C LEU A 107 26.96 -18.21 15.35
N GLU A 108 26.97 -17.46 14.25
CA GLU A 108 28.17 -16.88 13.66
C GLU A 108 28.07 -15.36 13.68
N PHE A 109 29.14 -14.68 14.08
CA PHE A 109 29.26 -13.23 13.99
C PHE A 109 29.89 -12.86 12.65
N CYS A 110 29.19 -12.03 11.87
CA CYS A 110 29.64 -11.51 10.58
C CYS A 110 29.66 -9.96 10.58
N PRO A 111 30.51 -9.31 11.40
CA PRO A 111 30.47 -7.87 11.62
C PRO A 111 31.19 -7.04 10.54
N THR A 112 31.93 -7.66 9.61
CA THR A 112 32.80 -6.97 8.65
C THR A 112 32.45 -7.27 7.19
N GLU A 113 33.08 -6.55 6.26
CA GLU A 113 32.96 -6.81 4.82
C GLU A 113 33.57 -8.16 4.40
N ALA A 114 34.61 -8.62 5.11
CA ALA A 114 35.28 -9.89 4.82
C ALA A 114 34.37 -11.12 5.02
N ASP A 115 33.28 -10.96 5.78
CA ASP A 115 32.35 -12.04 6.11
C ASP A 115 31.30 -12.27 5.02
N VAL A 116 31.09 -11.29 4.12
CA VAL A 116 30.03 -11.31 3.10
C VAL A 116 30.17 -12.50 2.12
N PRO A 117 31.36 -12.84 1.59
CA PRO A 117 31.50 -14.00 0.71
C PRO A 117 31.07 -15.33 1.37
N GLY A 118 31.33 -15.48 2.68
CA GLY A 118 30.89 -16.64 3.46
C GLY A 118 29.36 -16.71 3.60
N LEU A 119 28.70 -15.56 3.75
CA LEU A 119 27.24 -15.47 3.79
C LEU A 119 26.60 -15.95 2.49
N ALA A 120 27.20 -15.67 1.33
CA ALA A 120 26.62 -16.06 0.05
C ALA A 120 26.49 -17.58 -0.12
N GLY A 121 27.51 -18.34 0.30
CA GLY A 121 27.42 -19.81 0.32
C GLY A 121 26.36 -20.34 1.28
N ARG A 122 26.22 -19.70 2.44
CA ARG A 122 25.19 -20.06 3.44
C ARG A 122 23.78 -19.73 2.96
N CYS A 123 23.57 -18.58 2.34
CA CYS A 123 22.28 -18.20 1.79
C CYS A 123 21.82 -19.18 0.71
N ARG A 124 22.71 -19.61 -0.20
CA ARG A 124 22.37 -20.59 -1.23
C ARG A 124 22.09 -21.99 -0.69
N SER A 125 22.68 -22.37 0.44
CA SER A 125 22.53 -23.72 1.02
C SER A 125 21.35 -23.86 1.97
N ALA A 126 20.86 -22.77 2.56
CA ALA A 126 19.63 -22.77 3.34
C ALA A 126 18.40 -23.08 2.45
N GLY A 127 17.39 -23.71 3.02
CA GLY A 127 16.09 -23.86 2.38
C GLY A 127 15.26 -22.57 2.43
N LEU A 128 15.40 -21.79 3.51
CA LEU A 128 14.68 -20.52 3.74
C LEU A 128 15.61 -19.48 4.37
N LEU A 129 15.46 -18.21 3.99
CA LEU A 129 16.13 -17.08 4.63
C LEU A 129 15.14 -16.27 5.47
N VAL A 130 15.56 -15.83 6.65
CA VAL A 130 14.83 -14.85 7.46
C VAL A 130 15.61 -13.55 7.45
N ASP A 131 14.98 -12.52 6.90
CA ASP A 131 15.47 -11.15 6.86
C ASP A 131 15.06 -10.41 8.14
N ALA A 132 15.98 -10.35 9.09
CA ALA A 132 15.85 -9.64 10.36
C ALA A 132 16.93 -8.53 10.46
N VAL A 133 17.32 -7.93 9.33
CA VAL A 133 18.45 -6.99 9.28
C VAL A 133 18.03 -5.58 9.70
N PHE A 134 17.04 -5.00 9.03
CA PHE A 134 16.50 -3.67 9.30
C PHE A 134 14.97 -3.71 9.29
N GLY A 135 14.35 -2.97 10.21
CA GLY A 135 12.89 -2.76 10.23
C GLY A 135 12.55 -1.28 10.01
N THR A 136 11.49 -0.80 10.67
CA THR A 136 11.01 0.60 10.61
C THR A 136 12.04 1.69 10.96
N GLY A 137 13.15 1.37 11.63
CA GLY A 137 14.20 2.35 11.99
C GLY A 137 15.11 2.80 10.85
N LEU A 138 14.97 2.25 9.64
CA LEU A 138 15.80 2.61 8.49
C LEU A 138 15.30 3.89 7.81
N ALA A 139 16.13 4.94 7.84
CA ALA A 139 15.83 6.23 7.21
C ALA A 139 16.83 6.64 6.11
N ARG A 140 17.95 5.92 5.97
CA ARG A 140 19.05 6.24 5.04
C ARG A 140 19.18 5.15 3.98
N GLU A 141 19.75 5.53 2.83
CA GLU A 141 20.13 4.56 1.81
C GLU A 141 21.05 3.49 2.37
N VAL A 142 20.76 2.24 2.02
CA VAL A 142 21.58 1.08 2.34
C VAL A 142 22.71 1.00 1.35
N THR A 143 23.93 1.13 1.86
CA THR A 143 25.18 1.12 1.08
C THR A 143 26.19 0.17 1.71
N GLY A 144 27.32 -0.04 1.01
CA GLY A 144 28.44 -0.87 1.47
C GLY A 144 28.00 -2.30 1.77
N ARG A 145 28.54 -2.89 2.85
CA ARG A 145 28.33 -4.31 3.17
C ARG A 145 26.86 -4.73 3.30
N PHE A 146 25.99 -3.86 3.83
CA PHE A 146 24.58 -4.22 3.99
C PHE A 146 23.86 -4.27 2.64
N ALA A 147 24.26 -3.44 1.68
CA ALA A 147 23.74 -3.54 0.32
C ALA A 147 24.17 -4.85 -0.35
N GLU A 148 25.42 -5.28 -0.13
CA GLU A 148 25.92 -6.57 -0.62
C GLU A 148 25.25 -7.78 0.06
N ILE A 149 24.92 -7.68 1.35
CA ILE A 149 24.15 -8.71 2.07
C ILE A 149 22.74 -8.82 1.50
N ILE A 150 22.04 -7.70 1.29
CA ILE A 150 20.71 -7.70 0.67
C ILE A 150 20.78 -8.30 -0.75
N ARG A 151 21.77 -7.90 -1.55
CA ARG A 151 21.99 -8.49 -2.89
C ARG A 151 22.22 -9.99 -2.80
N THR A 152 23.05 -10.42 -1.85
CA THR A 152 23.32 -11.85 -1.60
C THR A 152 22.05 -12.64 -1.26
N MET A 153 21.13 -12.06 -0.48
CA MET A 153 19.86 -12.69 -0.15
C MET A 153 18.96 -12.81 -1.38
N ASN A 154 18.83 -11.73 -2.17
CA ASN A 154 18.03 -11.72 -3.39
C ASN A 154 18.58 -12.71 -4.46
N ASP A 155 19.90 -12.82 -4.57
CA ASP A 155 20.58 -13.70 -5.54
C ASP A 155 20.65 -15.17 -5.08
N ALA A 156 20.22 -15.49 -3.86
CA ALA A 156 20.35 -16.83 -3.29
C ALA A 156 19.44 -17.87 -3.95
N GLY A 157 18.39 -17.44 -4.65
CA GLY A 157 17.37 -18.32 -5.22
C GLY A 157 16.55 -19.06 -4.16
N ARG A 158 16.44 -18.48 -2.96
CA ARG A 158 15.70 -19.03 -1.82
C ARG A 158 14.56 -18.09 -1.43
N PRO A 159 13.43 -18.61 -0.92
CA PRO A 159 12.40 -17.76 -0.36
C PRO A 159 12.96 -16.99 0.85
N VAL A 160 12.58 -15.71 0.93
CA VAL A 160 12.95 -14.82 2.03
C VAL A 160 11.69 -14.43 2.79
N VAL A 161 11.71 -14.58 4.11
CA VAL A 161 10.69 -14.04 5.02
C VAL A 161 11.26 -12.81 5.72
N SER A 162 10.69 -11.64 5.45
CA SER A 162 11.11 -10.40 6.09
C SER A 162 10.35 -10.13 7.38
N VAL A 163 11.11 -9.71 8.39
CA VAL A 163 10.61 -9.34 9.71
C VAL A 163 10.36 -7.85 9.74
N ASP A 164 9.12 -7.48 10.09
CA ASP A 164 8.58 -6.13 10.13
C ASP A 164 8.39 -5.47 8.76
N VAL A 165 9.48 -5.23 8.05
CA VAL A 165 9.57 -4.60 6.73
C VAL A 165 10.78 -5.21 5.99
N PRO A 166 10.71 -5.47 4.67
CA PRO A 166 11.89 -5.91 3.92
C PRO A 166 13.06 -4.95 4.11
N SER A 167 14.21 -5.49 4.53
CA SER A 167 15.38 -4.68 4.80
C SER A 167 15.77 -3.88 3.57
N GLY A 168 15.95 -2.57 3.76
CA GLY A 168 16.22 -1.64 2.67
C GLY A 168 14.98 -0.99 2.05
N LEU A 169 13.77 -1.36 2.47
CA LEU A 169 12.53 -0.70 2.07
C LEU A 169 12.16 0.42 3.05
N SER A 170 11.76 1.59 2.54
CA SER A 170 11.15 2.64 3.35
C SER A 170 9.76 2.21 3.81
N ALA A 171 9.58 2.12 5.13
CA ALA A 171 8.30 1.81 5.77
C ALA A 171 7.20 2.83 5.43
N ASP A 172 7.55 4.09 5.18
CA ASP A 172 6.57 5.16 4.96
C ASP A 172 6.22 5.37 3.47
N THR A 173 7.16 5.09 2.56
CA THR A 173 6.98 5.44 1.14
C THR A 173 6.91 4.25 0.19
N GLY A 174 7.33 3.05 0.65
CA GLY A 174 7.43 1.87 -0.20
C GLY A 174 8.53 1.95 -1.25
N ARG A 175 9.43 2.94 -1.15
CA ARG A 175 10.59 3.04 -2.04
C ARG A 175 11.78 2.29 -1.44
N PRO A 176 12.56 1.55 -2.26
CA PRO A 176 13.86 1.07 -1.85
C PRO A 176 14.78 2.24 -1.50
N LEU A 177 15.46 2.14 -0.36
CA LEU A 177 16.50 3.05 0.08
C LEU A 177 17.84 2.48 -0.40
N GLY A 178 18.15 2.65 -1.68
CA GLY A 178 19.32 2.07 -2.34
C GLY A 178 19.06 0.67 -2.91
N ILE A 179 18.91 -0.34 -2.04
CA ILE A 179 18.52 -1.71 -2.40
C ILE A 179 17.61 -2.27 -1.31
N ALA A 180 16.64 -3.10 -1.67
CA ALA A 180 15.74 -3.75 -0.73
C ALA A 180 15.67 -5.27 -0.96
N VAL A 181 15.38 -6.01 0.10
CA VAL A 181 15.08 -7.44 0.03
C VAL A 181 13.78 -7.65 -0.76
N ALA A 182 13.78 -8.63 -1.67
CA ALA A 182 12.57 -9.12 -2.32
C ALA A 182 12.04 -10.34 -1.54
N ALA A 183 11.11 -10.09 -0.63
CA ALA A 183 10.54 -11.10 0.24
C ALA A 183 9.44 -11.91 -0.46
N ARG A 184 9.37 -13.21 -0.16
CA ARG A 184 8.22 -14.04 -0.52
C ARG A 184 7.04 -13.78 0.42
N MET A 185 7.34 -13.45 1.68
CA MET A 185 6.38 -13.05 2.72
C MET A 185 7.03 -12.01 3.64
N THR A 186 6.27 -11.02 4.07
CA THR A 186 6.64 -10.10 5.14
C THR A 186 5.70 -10.28 6.32
N ALA A 187 6.25 -10.57 7.48
CA ALA A 187 5.51 -10.63 8.74
C ALA A 187 5.71 -9.31 9.49
N THR A 188 4.69 -8.45 9.48
CA THR A 188 4.74 -7.11 10.07
C THR A 188 4.10 -7.08 11.46
N MET A 189 4.63 -6.25 12.36
CA MET A 189 4.21 -6.25 13.77
C MET A 189 3.11 -5.24 14.05
N ALA A 190 2.05 -5.69 14.74
CA ALA A 190 0.84 -4.94 15.14
C ALA A 190 0.02 -4.35 14.00
N LEU A 191 0.59 -3.39 13.26
CA LEU A 191 -0.03 -2.73 12.13
C LEU A 191 0.90 -2.76 10.91
N PRO A 192 0.35 -2.95 9.71
CA PRO A 192 1.10 -2.78 8.48
C PRO A 192 1.52 -1.32 8.27
N LYS A 193 2.68 -1.16 7.65
CA LYS A 193 3.25 0.14 7.29
C LYS A 193 2.85 0.49 5.86
N LEU A 194 2.68 1.77 5.55
CA LEU A 194 2.24 2.24 4.22
C LEU A 194 3.10 1.65 3.08
N GLY A 195 4.42 1.59 3.29
CA GLY A 195 5.39 1.08 2.35
C GLY A 195 5.21 -0.39 1.96
N LEU A 196 4.45 -1.16 2.75
CA LEU A 196 4.16 -2.58 2.46
C LEU A 196 2.95 -2.75 1.53
N VAL A 197 2.15 -1.70 1.32
CA VAL A 197 0.91 -1.75 0.53
C VAL A 197 0.92 -0.83 -0.69
N VAL A 198 1.94 0.02 -0.85
CA VAL A 198 2.15 0.86 -2.03
C VAL A 198 3.30 0.36 -2.90
N TRP A 199 3.21 0.57 -4.22
CA TRP A 199 4.24 0.15 -5.17
C TRP A 199 5.45 1.11 -5.14
N PRO A 200 6.69 0.59 -5.31
CA PRO A 200 7.04 -0.82 -5.56
C PRO A 200 7.12 -1.69 -4.29
N GLY A 201 7.06 -1.11 -3.09
CA GLY A 201 7.23 -1.85 -1.83
C GLY A 201 6.25 -3.01 -1.62
N ARG A 202 5.02 -2.90 -2.13
CA ARG A 202 4.03 -3.99 -2.16
C ARG A 202 4.55 -5.24 -2.88
N GLU A 203 5.32 -5.07 -3.94
CA GLU A 203 5.94 -6.18 -4.68
C GLU A 203 7.00 -6.86 -3.83
N LEU A 204 7.89 -6.04 -3.27
CA LEU A 204 9.04 -6.48 -2.48
C LEU A 204 8.62 -7.09 -1.14
N ALA A 205 7.46 -6.72 -0.61
CA ALA A 205 6.92 -7.28 0.62
C ALA A 205 6.35 -8.70 0.45
N GLY A 206 6.03 -9.14 -0.78
CA GLY A 206 5.44 -10.44 -1.04
C GLY A 206 4.06 -10.61 -0.39
N GLU A 207 3.79 -11.77 0.20
CA GLU A 207 2.59 -11.96 1.03
C GLU A 207 2.72 -11.20 2.35
N LEU A 208 1.77 -10.30 2.66
CA LEU A 208 1.78 -9.54 3.90
C LEU A 208 0.99 -10.26 4.99
N ARG A 209 1.61 -10.55 6.12
CA ARG A 209 0.99 -11.15 7.31
C ARG A 209 1.19 -10.23 8.51
N VAL A 210 0.13 -9.94 9.25
CA VAL A 210 0.20 -9.12 10.47
C VAL A 210 0.32 -10.04 11.68
N VAL A 211 1.36 -9.83 12.48
CA VAL A 211 1.60 -10.53 13.74
C VAL A 211 1.07 -9.66 14.88
N ASP A 212 0.17 -10.23 15.68
CA ASP A 212 -0.25 -9.61 16.94
C ASP A 212 0.87 -9.75 17.99
N ILE A 213 1.40 -8.61 18.42
CA ILE A 213 2.45 -8.53 19.43
C ILE A 213 1.91 -8.28 20.85
N GLY A 214 0.58 -8.23 21.01
CA GLY A 214 -0.08 -7.91 22.28
C GLY A 214 -0.25 -6.41 22.51
N LEU A 215 -0.34 -5.61 21.44
CA LEU A 215 -0.58 -4.17 21.54
C LEU A 215 -2.00 -3.93 22.11
N PRO A 216 -2.17 -3.24 23.25
CA PRO A 216 -3.49 -3.03 23.82
C PRO A 216 -4.38 -2.20 22.88
N PRO A 217 -5.65 -2.57 22.65
CA PRO A 217 -6.57 -1.75 21.85
C PRO A 217 -6.75 -0.33 22.40
N ALA A 218 -6.50 -0.12 23.69
CA ALA A 218 -6.50 1.20 24.31
C ALA A 218 -5.33 2.09 23.87
N ALA A 219 -4.16 1.51 23.54
CA ALA A 219 -3.02 2.24 22.99
C ALA A 219 -3.37 2.78 21.59
N LEU A 220 -3.96 1.94 20.74
CA LEU A 220 -4.46 2.34 19.41
C LEU A 220 -5.50 3.46 19.46
N ARG A 221 -6.40 3.45 20.44
CA ARG A 221 -7.39 4.53 20.60
C ARG A 221 -6.78 5.86 21.07
N ARG A 222 -5.72 5.81 21.86
CA ARG A 222 -5.02 7.02 22.37
C ARG A 222 -4.10 7.63 21.32
N HIS A 223 -3.49 6.77 20.51
CA HIS A 223 -2.54 7.13 19.47
C HIS A 223 -3.03 6.56 18.11
N PRO A 224 -4.17 7.03 17.60
CA PRO A 224 -4.75 6.49 16.37
C PRO A 224 -3.86 6.86 15.17
N PRO A 225 -3.45 5.88 14.35
CA PRO A 225 -2.79 6.17 13.08
C PRO A 225 -3.68 7.00 12.14
N ALA A 226 -3.05 7.82 11.30
CA ALA A 226 -3.78 8.70 10.38
C ALA A 226 -4.29 8.00 9.11
N GLN A 227 -3.85 6.76 8.85
CA GLN A 227 -4.05 6.08 7.56
C GLN A 227 -4.80 4.77 7.70
N GLU A 228 -5.58 4.43 6.67
CA GLU A 228 -6.33 3.18 6.60
C GLU A 228 -6.18 2.56 5.21
N LEU A 229 -6.07 1.23 5.20
CA LEU A 229 -6.19 0.40 4.00
C LEU A 229 -7.66 0.04 3.81
N LEU A 230 -8.19 0.39 2.65
CA LEU A 230 -9.50 -0.06 2.20
C LEU A 230 -9.46 -1.57 1.94
N ASP A 231 -10.02 -2.33 2.88
CA ASP A 231 -10.25 -3.75 2.75
C ASP A 231 -11.73 -4.04 2.45
N GLU A 232 -12.09 -5.32 2.30
CA GLU A 232 -13.46 -5.74 2.03
C GLU A 232 -14.45 -5.27 3.09
N ALA A 233 -14.05 -5.30 4.37
CA ALA A 233 -14.91 -4.87 5.47
C ALA A 233 -15.19 -3.36 5.40
N ALA A 234 -14.15 -2.55 5.22
CA ALA A 234 -14.29 -1.11 5.03
C ALA A 234 -15.11 -0.78 3.76
N ALA A 235 -14.89 -1.49 2.65
CA ALA A 235 -15.66 -1.31 1.43
C ALA A 235 -17.15 -1.62 1.63
N ARG A 236 -17.48 -2.66 2.41
CA ARG A 236 -18.86 -3.03 2.72
C ARG A 236 -19.60 -1.93 3.50
N GLU A 237 -18.91 -1.23 4.39
CA GLU A 237 -19.48 -0.13 5.16
C GLU A 237 -19.80 1.10 4.29
N LEU A 238 -19.08 1.29 3.17
CA LEU A 238 -19.33 2.39 2.23
C LEU A 238 -20.60 2.17 1.38
N VAL A 239 -21.03 0.93 1.19
CA VAL A 239 -22.23 0.59 0.39
C VAL A 239 -23.50 0.76 1.23
N ARG A 240 -24.29 1.79 0.92
CA ARG A 240 -25.54 2.07 1.64
C ARG A 240 -26.67 1.14 1.19
N PRO A 241 -27.50 0.62 2.12
CA PRO A 241 -28.72 -0.09 1.77
C PRO A 241 -29.67 0.76 0.92
N ARG A 242 -30.36 0.13 -0.05
CA ARG A 242 -31.37 0.81 -0.88
C ARG A 242 -32.76 0.62 -0.28
N PRO A 243 -33.53 1.70 -0.06
CA PRO A 243 -34.89 1.58 0.47
C PRO A 243 -35.80 0.85 -0.55
N PRO A 244 -36.64 -0.11 -0.12
CA PRO A 244 -37.53 -0.86 -1.02
C PRO A 244 -38.54 0.00 -1.78
N ASP A 245 -38.94 1.14 -1.23
CA ASP A 245 -39.87 2.11 -1.83
C ASP A 245 -39.14 3.23 -2.61
N GLY A 246 -37.82 3.10 -2.80
CA GLY A 246 -37.02 4.06 -3.55
C GLY A 246 -37.34 4.08 -5.04
N HIS A 247 -37.43 5.28 -5.62
CA HIS A 247 -37.62 5.50 -7.05
C HIS A 247 -36.40 6.18 -7.69
N LYS A 248 -36.40 6.38 -9.02
CA LYS A 248 -35.28 7.01 -9.74
C LYS A 248 -34.78 8.33 -9.12
N GLY A 249 -35.68 9.21 -8.66
CA GLY A 249 -35.29 10.43 -7.95
C GLY A 249 -34.57 10.23 -6.60
N THR A 250 -34.86 9.15 -5.87
CA THR A 250 -34.26 8.82 -4.56
C THR A 250 -32.75 8.67 -4.67
N PHE A 251 -32.28 8.15 -5.81
CA PHE A 251 -30.89 7.80 -6.05
C PHE A 251 -30.11 8.87 -6.82
N GLY A 252 -30.72 10.04 -7.04
CA GLY A 252 -30.10 11.18 -7.71
C GLY A 252 -29.93 11.01 -9.22
N HIS A 253 -29.50 12.09 -9.85
CA HIS A 253 -29.26 12.20 -11.28
C HIS A 253 -27.84 12.70 -11.51
N LEU A 254 -27.01 11.89 -12.18
CA LEU A 254 -25.65 12.23 -12.56
C LEU A 254 -25.62 12.83 -13.98
N LEU A 255 -24.89 13.93 -14.16
CA LEU A 255 -24.45 14.39 -15.48
C LEU A 255 -23.00 13.92 -15.72
N VAL A 256 -22.74 13.35 -16.88
CA VAL A 256 -21.39 12.99 -17.36
C VAL A 256 -21.07 13.85 -18.58
N LEU A 257 -20.06 14.71 -18.48
CA LEU A 257 -19.54 15.49 -19.60
C LEU A 257 -18.26 14.85 -20.10
N ALA A 258 -18.37 14.15 -21.22
CA ALA A 258 -17.30 13.29 -21.71
C ALA A 258 -17.38 13.09 -23.23
N GLY A 259 -16.25 12.68 -23.80
CA GLY A 259 -16.14 12.28 -25.19
C GLY A 259 -15.90 13.44 -26.16
N ALA A 260 -15.27 13.07 -27.26
CA ALA A 260 -14.90 13.87 -28.42
C ALA A 260 -14.74 12.90 -29.61
N PRO A 261 -14.55 13.38 -30.86
CA PRO A 261 -14.22 12.55 -32.00
C PRO A 261 -13.04 11.62 -31.68
N GLY A 262 -13.20 10.33 -31.96
CA GLY A 262 -12.23 9.29 -31.61
C GLY A 262 -12.19 8.87 -30.13
N LYS A 263 -12.90 9.58 -29.23
CA LYS A 263 -12.88 9.34 -27.77
C LYS A 263 -14.26 9.03 -27.17
N THR A 264 -15.28 8.75 -27.98
CA THR A 264 -16.64 8.38 -27.51
C THR A 264 -16.67 7.13 -26.63
N GLY A 265 -15.66 6.25 -26.73
CA GLY A 265 -15.51 5.11 -25.83
C GLY A 265 -15.32 5.50 -24.36
N ALA A 266 -14.60 6.59 -24.08
CA ALA A 266 -14.37 7.07 -22.72
C ALA A 266 -15.69 7.52 -22.06
N ALA A 267 -16.51 8.28 -22.80
CA ALA A 267 -17.84 8.68 -22.36
C ALA A 267 -18.77 7.49 -22.11
N ALA A 268 -18.75 6.49 -23.00
CA ALA A 268 -19.55 5.28 -22.82
C ALA A 268 -19.16 4.49 -21.56
N LEU A 269 -17.86 4.28 -21.33
CA LEU A 269 -17.37 3.58 -20.14
C LEU A 269 -17.70 4.32 -18.84
N ALA A 270 -17.52 5.65 -18.81
CA ALA A 270 -17.88 6.46 -17.66
C ALA A 270 -19.39 6.38 -17.36
N ALA A 271 -20.24 6.46 -18.38
CA ALA A 271 -21.68 6.35 -18.24
C ALA A 271 -22.14 4.95 -17.77
N ILE A 272 -21.57 3.87 -18.32
CA ILE A 272 -21.88 2.49 -17.89
C ILE A 272 -21.42 2.26 -16.45
N GLY A 273 -20.22 2.73 -16.10
CA GLY A 273 -19.70 2.68 -14.73
C GLY A 273 -20.62 3.39 -13.75
N ALA A 274 -21.11 4.57 -14.13
CA ALA A 274 -22.10 5.31 -13.36
C ALA A 274 -23.42 4.52 -13.23
N LEU A 275 -24.02 4.03 -14.32
CA LEU A 275 -25.27 3.25 -14.24
C LEU A 275 -25.15 2.06 -13.30
N ARG A 276 -23.99 1.37 -13.31
CA ARG A 276 -23.73 0.22 -12.42
C ARG A 276 -23.47 0.59 -10.96
N SER A 277 -23.11 1.85 -10.65
CA SER A 277 -22.87 2.29 -9.27
C SER A 277 -24.14 2.71 -8.51
N GLY A 278 -25.29 2.70 -9.18
CA GLY A 278 -26.61 2.87 -8.58
C GLY A 278 -27.25 4.28 -8.52
N PRO A 279 -26.83 5.31 -9.28
CA PRO A 279 -27.63 6.51 -9.46
C PRO A 279 -28.95 6.15 -10.14
N GLY A 280 -30.00 6.93 -9.91
CA GLY A 280 -31.31 6.64 -10.47
C GLY A 280 -31.47 7.11 -11.91
N LEU A 281 -30.67 8.10 -12.32
CA LEU A 281 -30.62 8.62 -13.68
C LEU A 281 -29.19 9.01 -14.05
N VAL A 282 -28.82 8.82 -15.31
CA VAL A 282 -27.55 9.27 -15.89
C VAL A 282 -27.85 9.99 -17.21
N THR A 283 -27.29 11.18 -17.38
CA THR A 283 -27.28 11.90 -18.67
C THR A 283 -25.84 12.11 -19.10
N VAL A 284 -25.54 11.83 -20.37
CA VAL A 284 -24.24 12.11 -20.99
C VAL A 284 -24.36 13.34 -21.86
N GLY A 285 -23.65 14.42 -21.51
CA GLY A 285 -23.43 15.57 -22.38
C GLY A 285 -22.13 15.40 -23.16
N THR A 286 -22.18 15.62 -24.46
CA THR A 286 -21.06 15.38 -25.39
C THR A 286 -21.20 16.30 -26.61
N PRO A 287 -20.15 16.53 -27.43
CA PRO A 287 -20.31 17.27 -28.68
C PRO A 287 -21.44 16.70 -29.54
N ALA A 288 -22.20 17.58 -30.21
CA ALA A 288 -23.39 17.20 -30.98
C ALA A 288 -23.13 16.07 -31.99
N GLY A 289 -21.99 16.09 -32.70
CA GLY A 289 -21.58 15.04 -33.65
C GLY A 289 -21.26 13.70 -32.98
N CYS A 290 -20.90 13.69 -31.70
CA CYS A 290 -20.65 12.47 -30.93
C CYS A 290 -21.91 11.86 -30.31
N GLN A 291 -22.98 12.65 -30.14
CA GLN A 291 -24.18 12.21 -29.43
C GLN A 291 -24.88 10.99 -30.06
N PRO A 292 -25.03 10.88 -31.40
CA PRO A 292 -25.69 9.72 -32.01
C PRO A 292 -24.95 8.40 -31.73
N VAL A 293 -23.62 8.44 -31.71
CA VAL A 293 -22.79 7.27 -31.38
C VAL A 293 -23.01 6.84 -29.94
N LEU A 294 -23.11 7.80 -29.02
CA LEU A 294 -23.38 7.51 -27.61
C LEU A 294 -24.81 7.04 -27.37
N ALA A 295 -25.80 7.62 -28.06
CA ALA A 295 -27.18 7.14 -28.01
C ALA A 295 -27.31 5.69 -28.50
N ALA A 296 -26.54 5.32 -29.52
CA ALA A 296 -26.49 3.93 -30.01
C ALA A 296 -25.78 2.98 -29.02
N LYS A 297 -24.73 3.44 -28.34
CA LYS A 297 -23.96 2.64 -27.36
C LYS A 297 -24.65 2.51 -26.00
N LEU A 298 -25.45 3.50 -25.61
CA LEU A 298 -26.00 3.64 -24.26
C LEU A 298 -27.53 3.64 -24.30
N THR A 299 -28.13 2.46 -24.21
CA THR A 299 -29.59 2.32 -24.25
C THR A 299 -30.28 2.92 -23.02
N GLU A 300 -29.67 2.82 -21.84
CA GLU A 300 -30.26 3.24 -20.56
C GLU A 300 -29.96 4.69 -20.20
N ALA A 301 -28.80 5.22 -20.62
CA ALA A 301 -28.42 6.59 -20.32
C ALA A 301 -29.13 7.56 -21.27
N MET A 302 -29.56 8.70 -20.73
CA MET A 302 -29.96 9.82 -21.57
C MET A 302 -28.71 10.43 -22.20
N THR A 303 -28.83 10.98 -23.40
CA THR A 303 -27.70 11.64 -24.08
C THR A 303 -28.14 13.02 -24.57
N ALA A 304 -27.22 13.99 -24.53
CA ALA A 304 -27.45 15.36 -24.92
C ALA A 304 -26.30 15.85 -25.80
N GLY A 305 -26.64 16.33 -26.99
CA GLY A 305 -25.69 16.98 -27.89
C GLY A 305 -25.49 18.43 -27.46
N LEU A 306 -24.24 18.83 -27.28
CA LEU A 306 -23.83 20.16 -26.89
C LEU A 306 -23.15 20.87 -28.06
N ALA A 307 -23.10 22.21 -27.99
CA ALA A 307 -22.42 23.00 -29.01
C ALA A 307 -20.95 22.56 -29.15
N GLU A 308 -20.51 22.45 -30.40
CA GLU A 308 -19.20 21.92 -30.73
C GLU A 308 -18.40 22.86 -31.64
N THR A 309 -17.07 22.73 -31.57
CA THR A 309 -16.12 23.43 -32.43
C THR A 309 -16.13 22.80 -33.83
N ALA A 310 -15.42 23.41 -34.79
CA ALA A 310 -15.24 22.83 -36.12
C ALA A 310 -14.54 21.46 -36.10
N ASP A 311 -13.71 21.22 -35.08
CA ASP A 311 -12.99 19.97 -34.87
C ASP A 311 -13.82 18.93 -34.08
N GLY A 312 -15.07 19.27 -33.74
CA GLY A 312 -16.03 18.39 -33.08
C GLY A 312 -15.83 18.22 -31.57
N THR A 313 -15.03 19.06 -30.92
CA THR A 313 -14.90 19.12 -29.46
C THR A 313 -15.90 20.08 -28.85
N LEU A 314 -16.05 20.13 -27.52
CA LEU A 314 -17.00 21.08 -26.90
C LEU A 314 -16.54 22.53 -27.12
N ALA A 315 -17.43 23.35 -27.67
CA ALA A 315 -17.20 24.78 -27.83
C ALA A 315 -17.64 25.55 -26.59
N ALA A 316 -17.07 26.71 -26.30
CA ALA A 316 -17.42 27.61 -25.20
C ALA A 316 -18.93 27.95 -25.20
N ALA A 317 -19.54 28.02 -26.38
CA ALA A 317 -20.99 28.19 -26.55
C ALA A 317 -21.84 27.07 -25.89
N ALA A 318 -21.26 25.91 -25.60
CA ALA A 318 -21.91 24.81 -24.90
C ALA A 318 -22.27 25.16 -23.45
N TRP A 319 -21.66 26.20 -22.86
CA TRP A 319 -21.84 26.57 -21.46
C TRP A 319 -23.32 26.67 -21.04
N ASN A 320 -24.15 27.37 -21.81
CA ASN A 320 -25.56 27.55 -21.47
C ASN A 320 -26.33 26.22 -21.51
N GLY A 321 -26.01 25.35 -22.47
CA GLY A 321 -26.59 24.01 -22.56
C GLY A 321 -26.15 23.13 -21.39
N ILE A 322 -24.86 23.20 -21.00
CA ILE A 322 -24.32 22.50 -19.84
C ILE A 322 -25.00 22.98 -18.55
N ARG A 323 -25.16 24.30 -18.36
CA ARG A 323 -25.86 24.86 -17.21
C ARG A 323 -27.30 24.37 -17.11
N ALA A 324 -28.03 24.36 -18.22
CA ALA A 324 -29.39 23.84 -18.24
C ALA A 324 -29.43 22.35 -17.88
N LEU A 325 -28.47 21.55 -18.38
CA LEU A 325 -28.38 20.13 -18.02
C LEU A 325 -28.03 19.90 -16.54
N LEU A 326 -27.27 20.79 -15.92
CA LEU A 326 -26.90 20.72 -14.51
C LEU A 326 -28.08 20.98 -13.57
N GLU A 327 -29.16 21.60 -14.04
CA GLU A 327 -30.36 21.81 -13.22
C GLU A 327 -30.93 20.46 -12.74
N GLY A 328 -31.16 20.38 -11.43
CA GLY A 328 -31.66 19.18 -10.76
C GLY A 328 -30.69 18.00 -10.69
N LYS A 329 -29.43 18.15 -11.11
CA LYS A 329 -28.41 17.11 -10.98
C LYS A 329 -27.82 17.10 -9.58
N ARG A 330 -27.52 15.90 -9.08
CA ARG A 330 -26.95 15.70 -7.75
C ARG A 330 -25.42 15.66 -7.77
N ALA A 331 -24.85 15.33 -8.93
CA ALA A 331 -23.40 15.31 -9.15
C ALA A 331 -23.08 15.51 -10.63
N LEU A 332 -21.84 15.90 -10.89
CA LEU A 332 -21.23 16.03 -12.20
C LEU A 332 -19.98 15.15 -12.26
N ALA A 333 -19.78 14.43 -13.36
CA ALA A 333 -18.49 13.87 -13.75
C ALA A 333 -18.05 14.52 -15.07
N VAL A 334 -16.80 14.97 -15.16
CA VAL A 334 -16.29 15.69 -16.33
C VAL A 334 -14.86 15.29 -16.63
N GLY A 335 -14.53 15.18 -17.91
CA GLY A 335 -13.15 15.03 -18.36
C GLY A 335 -12.83 13.84 -19.26
N PRO A 336 -13.38 12.62 -19.04
CA PRO A 336 -13.02 11.46 -19.84
C PRO A 336 -13.16 11.68 -21.34
N GLY A 337 -12.02 11.86 -22.00
CA GLY A 337 -11.91 12.04 -23.44
C GLY A 337 -12.54 13.30 -24.02
N LEU A 338 -12.55 14.42 -23.28
CA LEU A 338 -13.05 15.71 -23.77
C LEU A 338 -12.11 16.40 -24.77
N GLY A 339 -10.82 16.04 -24.79
CA GLY A 339 -9.80 16.83 -25.49
C GLY A 339 -9.26 17.96 -24.63
N LEU A 340 -8.25 18.66 -25.17
CA LEU A 340 -7.52 19.72 -24.47
C LEU A 340 -7.51 21.02 -25.29
N ASP A 341 -8.52 21.22 -26.13
CA ASP A 341 -8.68 22.46 -26.88
C ASP A 341 -8.96 23.61 -25.89
N GLU A 342 -8.60 24.83 -26.26
CA GLU A 342 -8.66 25.99 -25.37
C GLU A 342 -10.07 26.22 -24.81
N GLU A 343 -11.09 26.12 -25.66
CA GLU A 343 -12.50 26.26 -25.27
C GLU A 343 -12.96 25.14 -24.31
N VAL A 344 -12.46 23.90 -24.51
CA VAL A 344 -12.74 22.79 -23.60
C VAL A 344 -12.13 23.05 -22.22
N GLN A 345 -10.87 23.51 -22.19
CA GLN A 345 -10.19 23.84 -20.94
C GLN A 345 -10.89 24.98 -20.19
N GLU A 346 -11.33 26.02 -20.90
CA GLU A 346 -12.11 27.13 -20.32
C GLU A 346 -13.40 26.60 -19.68
N LEU A 347 -14.17 25.78 -20.40
CA LEU A 347 -15.39 25.15 -19.88
C LEU A 347 -15.10 24.32 -18.63
N VAL A 348 -14.03 23.52 -18.62
CA VAL A 348 -13.67 22.70 -17.45
C VAL A 348 -13.32 23.56 -16.24
N ARG A 349 -12.49 24.60 -16.41
CA ARG A 349 -12.13 25.52 -15.32
C ARG A 349 -13.38 26.21 -14.78
N ARG A 350 -14.26 26.64 -15.67
CA ARG A 350 -15.53 27.25 -15.30
C ARG A 350 -16.44 26.28 -14.54
N LEU A 351 -16.53 25.03 -14.97
CA LEU A 351 -17.29 23.98 -14.26
C LEU A 351 -16.70 23.70 -12.88
N ALA A 352 -15.38 23.65 -12.75
CA ALA A 352 -14.72 23.44 -11.45
C ALA A 352 -15.02 24.59 -10.47
N ALA A 353 -15.20 25.81 -10.96
CA ALA A 353 -15.51 26.99 -10.14
C ALA A 353 -17.01 27.18 -9.87
N GLU A 354 -17.88 26.89 -10.84
CA GLU A 354 -19.29 27.31 -10.84
C GLU A 354 -20.30 26.15 -10.75
N ALA A 355 -19.89 24.88 -10.76
CA ALA A 355 -20.83 23.76 -10.70
C ALA A 355 -21.68 23.81 -9.40
N PRO A 356 -23.02 23.71 -9.49
CA PRO A 356 -23.91 23.83 -8.33
C PRO A 356 -23.99 22.54 -7.48
N CYS A 357 -23.21 21.52 -7.84
CA CYS A 357 -23.22 20.20 -7.20
C CYS A 357 -21.79 19.62 -7.15
N PRO A 358 -21.54 18.60 -6.31
CA PRO A 358 -20.24 17.93 -6.26
C PRO A 358 -19.79 17.45 -7.64
N ALA A 359 -18.56 17.79 -8.02
CA ALA A 359 -17.96 17.45 -9.30
C ALA A 359 -16.80 16.46 -9.13
N VAL A 360 -16.77 15.44 -9.99
CA VAL A 360 -15.64 14.52 -10.17
C VAL A 360 -14.93 14.93 -11.46
N LEU A 361 -13.68 15.37 -11.33
CA LEU A 361 -12.83 15.80 -12.44
C LEU A 361 -11.82 14.69 -12.71
N ASP A 362 -11.76 14.20 -13.95
CA ASP A 362 -10.88 13.10 -14.33
C ASP A 362 -10.19 13.37 -15.67
N ALA A 363 -9.10 12.65 -15.97
CA ALA A 363 -8.41 12.65 -17.26
C ALA A 363 -8.15 14.06 -17.82
N ASP A 364 -8.66 14.38 -19.02
CA ASP A 364 -8.43 15.65 -19.70
C ASP A 364 -8.88 16.86 -18.83
N ALA A 365 -9.85 16.68 -17.92
CA ALA A 365 -10.25 17.75 -16.99
C ALA A 365 -9.19 18.04 -15.92
N LEU A 366 -8.49 17.02 -15.41
CA LEU A 366 -7.37 17.23 -14.49
C LEU A 366 -6.20 17.92 -15.20
N THR A 367 -5.93 17.55 -16.45
CA THR A 367 -4.91 18.22 -17.27
C THR A 367 -5.27 19.68 -17.55
N ALA A 368 -6.54 19.98 -17.85
CA ALA A 368 -7.02 21.34 -18.07
C ALA A 368 -6.88 22.26 -16.82
N LEU A 369 -6.97 21.67 -15.62
CA LEU A 369 -6.72 22.38 -14.36
C LEU A 369 -5.23 22.52 -14.03
N GLY A 370 -4.41 21.53 -14.40
CA GLY A 370 -2.98 21.49 -14.08
C GLY A 370 -2.14 22.59 -14.72
N THR A 371 -2.67 23.31 -15.71
CA THR A 371 -1.99 24.43 -16.39
C THR A 371 -2.07 25.77 -15.65
N GLU A 372 -2.87 25.88 -14.57
CA GLU A 372 -2.99 27.10 -13.74
C GLU A 372 -3.12 26.82 -12.23
N ALA A 373 -2.31 25.93 -11.65
CA ALA A 373 -2.20 25.92 -10.19
C ALA A 373 -1.26 27.07 -9.74
N PRO A 374 -1.74 28.15 -9.09
CA PRO A 374 -0.83 28.96 -8.29
C PRO A 374 -0.19 28.02 -7.27
N ARG A 375 1.14 28.03 -7.21
CA ARG A 375 1.88 27.38 -6.12
C ARG A 375 1.33 27.96 -4.81
N ILE A 376 0.58 27.15 -4.06
CA ILE A 376 0.16 27.47 -2.68
C ILE A 376 1.38 27.42 -1.78
#